data_AF-A0A353RCP8-F1
#
_entry.id   AF-A0A353RCP8-F1
#
_cell.length_a   1.000
_cell.length_b   1.000
_cell.length_c   1.000
_cell.angle_alpha   90.00
_cell.angle_beta   90.00
_cell.angle_gamma   90.00
#
_symmetry.space_group_name_H-M   'P 1'
#
loop_
_entity.id
_entity.type
_entity.pdbx_description
1 polymer ?
#
loop_
_entity_poly.entity_id
_entity_poly.type
_entity_poly.pdbx_seq_one_letter_code
_entity_poly.pdbx_strand_id
1 'polypeptide(L)' 'MSYGIALAGGGIRGAAHVGVLLALEECGMKPCAVAGTSAGG' A
#
# COMPACT_ATOMS: atom_id res chain seq x y z
N MET A 1 -11.77 8.82 -9.65
CA MET A 1 -11.11 7.63 -10.24
C MET A 1 -11.06 6.56 -9.15
N SER A 2 -11.61 5.37 -9.40
CA SER A 2 -11.59 4.27 -8.43
C SER A 2 -10.40 3.37 -8.75
N TYR A 3 -9.48 3.19 -7.82
CA TYR A 3 -8.28 2.37 -8.03
C TYR A 3 -8.01 1.47 -6.82
N GLY A 4 -7.37 0.33 -7.07
CA GLY A 4 -6.88 -0.57 -6.03
C GLY A 4 -5.36 -0.53 -5.96
N ILE A 5 -4.80 -0.97 -4.83
CA ILE A 5 -3.35 -1.10 -4.63
C ILE A 5 -2.98 -2.54 -4.25
N ALA A 6 -1.89 -3.04 -4.82
CA ALA A 6 -1.35 -4.37 -4.53
C ALA A 6 0.03 -4.23 -3.85
N LEU A 7 0.13 -4.67 -2.60
CA LEU A 7 1.34 -4.61 -1.79
C LEU A 7 2.06 -5.97 -1.83
N ALA A 8 3.25 -5.98 -2.43
CA ALA A 8 4.05 -7.19 -2.56
C ALA A 8 4.60 -7.68 -1.20
N GLY A 9 4.97 -8.96 -1.13
CA GLY A 9 5.77 -9.49 -0.04
C GLY A 9 7.20 -8.94 -0.04
N GLY A 10 7.97 -9.23 1.01
CA GLY A 10 9.35 -8.73 1.08
C GLY A 10 10.04 -8.79 2.45
N GLY A 11 9.43 -9.43 3.46
CA GLY A 11 9.95 -9.45 4.82
C GLY A 11 10.12 -8.04 5.38
N ILE A 12 11.29 -7.73 5.93
CA ILE A 12 11.56 -6.41 6.54
C ILE A 12 11.40 -5.24 5.55
N ARG A 13 11.58 -5.48 4.24
CA ARG A 13 11.44 -4.44 3.22
C ARG A 13 10.00 -3.97 3.06
N GLY A 14 9.02 -4.74 3.54
CA GLY A 14 7.61 -4.34 3.56
C GLY A 14 7.34 -3.10 4.42
N ALA A 15 8.27 -2.70 5.31
CA ALA A 15 8.17 -1.43 6.04
C ALA A 15 8.04 -0.21 5.11
N ALA A 16 8.53 -0.30 3.87
CA ALA A 16 8.36 0.74 2.86
C ALA A 16 6.89 0.99 2.49
N HIS A 17 6.00 -0.01 2.62
CA HIS A 17 4.57 0.12 2.32
C HIS A 17 3.89 1.17 3.19
N VAL A 18 4.34 1.34 4.43
CA VAL A 18 3.82 2.38 5.34
C VAL A 18 4.06 3.78 4.77
N GLY A 19 5.27 4.03 4.26
CA GLY A 19 5.59 5.30 3.62
C GLY A 19 4.79 5.55 2.35
N VAL A 20 4.54 4.52 1.55
CA VAL A 20 3.68 4.60 0.36
C VAL A 20 2.25 4.97 0.74
N LEU A 21 1.67 4.31 1.75
CA LEU A 21 0.31 4.59 2.19
C LEU A 21 0.18 6.00 2.76
N LEU A 22 1.17 6.46 3.53
CA LEU A 22 1.20 7.83 4.05
C LEU A 22 1.24 8.86 2.91
N ALA A 23 2.10 8.67 1.91
CA ALA A 23 2.19 9.58 0.77
C ALA A 23 0.88 9.62 -0.04
N LEU A 24 0.20 8.47 -0.20
CA LEU A 24 -1.11 8.41 -0.86
C LEU A 24 -2.18 9.16 -0.05
N GLU A 25 -2.18 9.04 1.28
CA GLU A 25 -3.07 9.77 2.17
C GLU A 25 -2.83 11.28 2.11
N GLU A 26 -1.57 11.73 2.15
CA GLU A 26 -1.19 13.15 2.00
C GLU A 26 -1.64 13.74 0.65
N CYS A 27 -1.67 12.92 -0.40
CA CYS A 27 -2.19 13.32 -1.72
C CYS A 27 -3.72 13.25 -1.83
N GLY A 28 -4.44 12.84 -0.79
CA GLY A 28 -5.90 12.62 -0.83
C GLY A 28 -6.32 11.44 -1.71
N MET A 29 -5.40 10.53 -2.03
CA MET A 29 -5.64 9.40 -2.93
C MET A 29 -5.99 8.15 -2.13
N LYS A 30 -7.29 7.93 -1.86
CA LYS A 30 -7.75 6.73 -1.16
C LYS A 30 -8.07 5.57 -2.12
N PRO A 31 -7.36 4.43 -2.06
CA PRO A 31 -7.71 3.26 -2.85
C PRO A 31 -9.06 2.68 -2.37
N CYS A 32 -9.85 2.14 -3.30
CA CYS A 32 -11.12 1.48 -3.01
C CYS A 32 -10.96 -0.02 -2.66
N ALA A 33 -9.78 -0.58 -2.92
CA ALA A 33 -9.44 -1.97 -2.66
C ALA A 33 -7.94 -2.10 -2.36
N VAL A 34 -7.58 -3.05 -1.50
CA VAL A 34 -6.20 -3.37 -1.14
C VAL A 34 -6.02 -4.88 -1.24
N ALA A 35 -4.94 -5.31 -1.88
CA ALA A 35 -4.49 -6.70 -1.88
C ALA A 35 -3.04 -6.75 -1.39
N GLY A 36 -2.70 -7.79 -0.63
CA GLY A 36 -1.39 -7.91 0.00
C GLY A 36 -0.91 -9.34 0.06
N THR A 37 0.41 -9.55 0.16
CA THR A 37 1.00 -10.88 0.41
C THR A 37 2.20 -10.76 1.36
N SER A 38 2.31 -11.66 2.34
CA SER A 38 3.38 -11.64 3.36
C SER A 38 3.48 -10.25 4.02
N ALA A 39 4.62 -9.56 3.96
CA ALA A 39 4.80 -8.24 4.58
C ALA A 39 3.92 -7.11 3.98
N GLY A 40 3.29 -7.35 2.82
CA GLY A 40 2.30 -6.43 2.25
C GLY A 40 0.85 -6.78 2.58
N GLY A 41 0.58 -7.94 3.19
CA GLY A 41 -0.72 -8.29 3.74
C GLY A 41 -0.86 -7.77 5.16
#